data_AF-A0A534IJB1-F1
#
_entry.id   AF-A0A534IJB1-F1
#
_cell.length_a   1.000
_cell.length_b   1.000
_cell.length_c   1.000
_cell.angle_alpha   90.00
_cell.angle_beta   90.00
_cell.angle_gamma   90.00
#
_symmetry.space_group_name_H-M   'P 1'
#
loop_
_entity.id
_entity.type
_entity.pdbx_description
1 polymer ?
#
loop_
_entity_poly.entity_id
_entity_poly.type
_entity_poly.pdbx_seq_one_letter_code
_entity_poly.pdbx_strand_id
1 'polypeptide(L)'
;MDHTADVGIRAYGKTLDELFANAAAGMFSLITDLETVKPVGEYEVTIAAKDVKSLLFDFLSELLVVHETQKVLLSRARGERIDRERHPLHLMVKAVTYHGMEVDPTKGEAQVIFDI
;
A
#
# COMPACT_ATOMS: atom_id res chain seq x y z
N MET A 1 19.25 -3.05 20.74
CA MET A 1 18.18 -4.05 20.55
C MET A 1 17.63 -3.71 19.18
N ASP A 2 18.28 -4.24 18.16
CA ASP A 2 18.08 -3.85 16.76
C ASP A 2 17.27 -4.92 16.02
N HIS A 3 16.61 -4.45 14.98
CA HIS A 3 15.90 -5.16 13.92
C HIS A 3 14.39 -5.33 14.16
N THR A 4 13.63 -4.24 14.18
CA THR A 4 12.43 -4.25 13.31
C THR A 4 12.97 -4.26 11.88
N ALA A 5 12.58 -5.27 11.11
CA ALA A 5 13.03 -5.42 9.74
C ALA A 5 12.21 -4.46 8.87
N ASP A 6 12.60 -3.19 8.86
CA ASP A 6 11.89 -2.17 8.10
C ASP A 6 12.06 -2.41 6.60
N VAL A 7 10.94 -2.57 5.88
CA VAL A 7 10.94 -2.66 4.41
C VAL A 7 10.34 -1.38 3.84
N GLY A 8 10.92 -0.88 2.76
CA GLY A 8 10.47 0.36 2.13
C GLY A 8 10.12 0.18 0.67
N ILE A 9 9.22 1.02 0.18
CA ILE A 9 8.93 1.18 -1.24
C ILE A 9 9.27 2.59 -1.68
N ARG A 10 9.57 2.73 -2.98
CA ARG A 10 9.49 4.00 -3.70
C ARG A 10 8.45 3.89 -4.79
N ALA A 11 7.52 4.83 -4.80
CA ALA A 11 6.46 4.93 -5.79
C ALA A 11 6.65 6.19 -6.62
N TYR A 12 6.24 6.10 -7.89
CA TYR A 12 6.30 7.20 -8.84
C TYR A 12 4.95 7.37 -9.53
N GLY A 13 4.58 8.58 -9.93
CA GLY A 13 3.36 8.83 -10.68
C GLY A 13 3.37 10.22 -11.34
N LYS A 14 2.72 10.35 -12.50
CA LYS A 14 2.60 11.62 -13.22
C LYS A 14 1.52 12.54 -12.62
N THR A 15 0.59 11.95 -11.87
CA THR A 15 -0.44 12.64 -11.11
C THR A 15 -0.44 12.14 -9.67
N LEU A 16 -1.09 12.88 -8.77
CA LEU A 16 -1.22 12.47 -7.38
C LEU A 16 -1.96 11.13 -7.26
N ASP A 17 -3.02 10.94 -8.05
CA ASP A 17 -3.79 9.69 -8.12
C ASP A 17 -2.92 8.51 -8.56
N GLU A 18 -2.08 8.70 -9.58
CA GLU A 18 -1.17 7.67 -10.06
C GLU A 18 -0.11 7.34 -9.00
N LEU A 19 0.42 8.35 -8.31
CA LEU A 19 1.39 8.17 -7.23
C LEU A 19 0.80 7.35 -6.08
N PHE A 20 -0.43 7.65 -5.67
CA PHE A 20 -1.15 6.92 -4.62
C PHE A 20 -1.47 5.50 -5.05
N ALA A 21 -1.97 5.31 -6.28
CA ALA A 21 -2.26 3.97 -6.81
C ALA A 21 -1.00 3.10 -6.90
N ASN A 22 0.14 3.68 -7.28
CA ASN A 22 1.41 2.97 -7.37
C ASN A 22 2.03 2.72 -5.98
N ALA A 23 1.83 3.61 -5.01
CA ALA A 23 2.22 3.35 -3.62
C ALA A 23 1.41 2.19 -3.01
N ALA A 24 0.10 2.15 -3.26
CA ALA A 24 -0.74 1.02 -2.85
C ALA A 24 -0.27 -0.29 -3.51
N ALA A 25 -0.03 -0.29 -4.83
CA ALA A 25 0.52 -1.44 -5.52
C ALA A 25 1.88 -1.86 -4.93
N GLY A 26 2.77 -0.91 -4.66
CA GLY A 26 4.06 -1.18 -4.01
C GLY A 26 3.88 -1.88 -2.65
N MET A 27 2.98 -1.38 -1.79
CA MET A 27 2.69 -2.03 -0.50
C MET A 27 2.18 -3.47 -0.67
N PHE A 28 1.19 -3.70 -1.55
CA PHE A 28 0.64 -5.05 -1.74
C PHE A 28 1.62 -6.00 -2.46
N SER A 29 2.56 -5.49 -3.25
CA SER A 29 3.63 -6.30 -3.85
C SER A 29 4.60 -6.88 -2.81
N LEU A 30 4.71 -6.26 -1.63
CA LEU A 30 5.43 -6.84 -0.49
C LEU A 30 4.69 -8.04 0.11
N ILE A 31 3.35 -8.02 0.05
CA ILE A 31 2.50 -9.04 0.65
C ILE A 31 2.38 -10.25 -0.28
N THR A 32 2.21 -10.03 -1.59
CA THR A 32 1.98 -11.10 -2.56
C THR A 32 2.42 -10.70 -3.96
N ASP A 33 2.52 -11.68 -4.86
CA ASP A 33 2.74 -11.43 -6.28
C ASP A 33 1.46 -10.86 -6.94
N LEU A 34 1.50 -9.57 -7.30
CA LEU A 34 0.33 -8.84 -7.81
C LEU A 34 -0.21 -9.38 -9.12
N GLU A 35 0.61 -10.07 -9.93
CA GLU A 35 0.17 -10.68 -11.19
C GLU A 35 -0.87 -11.79 -10.95
N THR A 36 -0.87 -12.37 -9.75
CA THR A 36 -1.82 -13.41 -9.34
C THR A 36 -3.16 -12.87 -8.87
N VAL A 37 -3.25 -11.55 -8.63
CA VAL A 37 -4.43 -10.84 -8.12
C VAL A 37 -5.24 -10.29 -9.27
N LYS A 38 -6.48 -10.75 -9.41
CA LYS A 38 -7.41 -10.23 -10.42
C LYS A 38 -7.95 -8.88 -9.96
N PRO A 39 -7.97 -7.86 -10.85
CA PRO A 39 -8.51 -6.54 -10.54
C PRO A 39 -10.05 -6.53 -10.61
N VAL A 40 -10.68 -7.45 -9.91
CA VAL A 40 -12.15 -7.54 -9.74
C VAL A 40 -12.55 -6.84 -8.44
N GLY A 41 -13.79 -6.42 -8.28
CA GLY A 41 -14.25 -5.74 -7.06
C GLY A 41 -13.71 -4.31 -6.90
N GLU A 42 -14.45 -3.51 -6.14
CA GLU A 42 -14.11 -2.13 -5.82
C GLU A 42 -14.31 -1.93 -4.32
N TYR A 43 -13.30 -1.34 -3.66
CA TYR A 43 -13.36 -1.00 -2.24
C TYR A 43 -13.19 0.50 -2.13
N GLU A 44 -14.19 1.16 -1.59
CA GLU A 44 -14.19 2.60 -1.42
C GLU A 44 -13.63 2.95 -0.04
N VAL A 45 -12.66 3.87 -0.04
CA VAL A 45 -12.13 4.48 1.18
C VAL A 45 -12.21 5.99 1.01
N THR A 46 -12.69 6.69 2.04
CA THR A 46 -12.77 8.15 2.04
C THR A 46 -11.87 8.67 3.15
N ILE A 47 -10.82 9.40 2.77
CA ILE A 47 -9.81 9.92 3.70
C ILE A 47 -9.72 11.44 3.54
N ALA A 48 -9.66 12.13 4.67
CA ALA A 48 -9.39 13.56 4.73
C ALA A 48 -8.20 13.80 5.67
N ALA A 49 -7.19 14.52 5.19
CA ALA A 49 -5.99 14.82 5.94
C ALA A 49 -5.54 16.27 5.70
N LYS A 50 -4.70 16.78 6.60
CA LYS A 50 -4.22 18.17 6.59
C LYS A 50 -3.20 18.48 5.49
N ASP A 51 -2.50 17.46 5.01
CA ASP A 51 -1.46 17.57 3.99
C ASP A 51 -1.33 16.25 3.21
N VAL A 52 -0.62 16.28 2.08
CA VAL A 52 -0.49 15.14 1.17
C VAL A 52 0.27 13.97 1.80
N LYS A 53 1.23 14.25 2.70
CA LYS A 53 1.99 13.19 3.39
C LYS A 53 1.08 12.42 4.33
N SER A 54 0.33 13.12 5.18
CA SER A 54 -0.68 12.50 6.04
C SER A 54 -1.77 11.81 5.21
N LEU A 55 -2.17 12.38 4.08
CA LEU A 55 -3.15 11.75 3.19
C LEU A 55 -2.65 10.39 2.65
N LEU A 56 -1.38 10.29 2.24
CA LEU A 56 -0.80 9.02 1.77
C LEU A 56 -0.67 8.01 2.90
N PHE A 57 -0.23 8.46 4.08
CA PHE A 57 -0.14 7.62 5.27
C PHE A 57 -1.51 7.02 5.64
N ASP A 58 -2.52 7.87 5.78
CA ASP A 58 -3.88 7.45 6.16
C ASP A 58 -4.50 6.55 5.07
N PHE A 59 -4.28 6.87 3.80
CA PHE A 59 -4.73 6.04 2.67
C PHE A 59 -4.14 4.63 2.69
N LEU A 60 -2.81 4.49 2.80
CA LEU A 60 -2.18 3.17 2.84
C LEU A 60 -2.56 2.39 4.10
N SER A 61 -2.71 3.09 5.23
CA SER A 61 -3.14 2.48 6.49
C SER A 61 -4.56 1.94 6.39
N GLU A 62 -5.49 2.69 5.80
CA GLU A 62 -6.87 2.23 5.59
C GLU A 62 -6.92 1.02 4.63
N LEU A 63 -6.12 1.03 3.55
CA LEU A 63 -6.03 -0.13 2.66
C LEU A 63 -5.49 -1.38 3.38
N LEU A 64 -4.54 -1.20 4.30
CA LEU A 64 -4.02 -2.29 5.12
C LEU A 64 -5.11 -2.82 6.08
N VAL A 65 -5.90 -1.94 6.70
CA VAL A 65 -7.05 -2.34 7.53
C VAL A 65 -8.08 -3.11 6.70
N VAL A 66 -8.41 -2.65 5.50
CA VAL A 66 -9.31 -3.36 4.57
C VAL A 66 -8.76 -4.75 4.23
N HIS A 67 -7.47 -4.85 3.93
CA HIS A 67 -6.79 -6.14 3.70
C HIS A 67 -6.95 -7.08 4.90
N GLU A 68 -6.65 -6.61 6.11
CA GLU A 68 -6.66 -7.42 7.32
C GLU A 68 -8.07 -7.86 7.73
N THR A 69 -9.05 -6.98 7.62
CA THR A 69 -10.43 -7.22 8.06
C THR A 69 -11.21 -8.03 7.05
N GLN A 70 -11.07 -7.75 5.75
CA GLN A 70 -11.85 -8.40 4.69
C GLN A 70 -11.12 -9.57 4.04
N LYS A 71 -9.82 -9.75 4.33
CA LYS A 71 -8.93 -10.75 3.72
C LYS A 71 -8.87 -10.61 2.20
N VAL A 72 -8.58 -9.40 1.74
CA VAL A 72 -8.54 -9.02 0.32
C VAL A 72 -7.16 -8.52 -0.09
N LEU A 73 -6.73 -8.80 -1.31
CA LEU A 73 -5.50 -8.27 -1.89
C LEU A 73 -5.90 -7.26 -2.96
N LEU A 74 -5.21 -6.12 -2.99
CA LEU A 74 -5.54 -5.02 -3.90
C LEU A 74 -4.37 -4.72 -4.84
N SER A 75 -4.70 -4.47 -6.10
CA SER A 75 -3.81 -3.94 -7.12
C SER A 75 -4.45 -2.67 -7.67
N ARG A 76 -3.78 -1.51 -7.46
CA ARG A 76 -4.26 -0.18 -7.88
C ARG A 76 -5.73 0.09 -7.50
N ALA A 77 -6.08 -0.16 -6.23
CA ALA A 77 -7.43 0.02 -5.65
C ALA A 77 -8.55 -0.90 -6.16
N ARG A 78 -8.22 -2.00 -6.88
CA ARG A 78 -9.16 -3.08 -7.21
C ARG A 78 -8.60 -4.41 -6.74
N GLY A 79 -9.43 -5.40 -6.42
CA GLY A 79 -8.91 -6.70 -6.06
C GLY A 79 -9.87 -7.68 -5.40
N GLU A 80 -9.35 -8.85 -5.05
CA GLU A 80 -10.16 -9.98 -4.65
C GLU A 80 -9.77 -10.54 -3.28
N ARG A 81 -10.62 -11.41 -2.75
CA ARG A 81 -10.32 -12.15 -1.53
C ARG A 81 -9.11 -13.06 -1.74
N ILE A 82 -8.34 -13.26 -0.68
CA ILE A 82 -7.15 -14.12 -0.72
C ILE A 82 -7.56 -15.55 -1.05
N ASP A 83 -7.00 -16.07 -2.14
CA ASP A 83 -7.01 -17.46 -2.55
C ASP A 83 -5.63 -18.06 -2.26
N ARG A 84 -5.53 -19.01 -1.33
CA ARG A 84 -4.23 -19.54 -0.86
C ARG A 84 -3.57 -20.50 -1.86
N GLU A 85 -4.32 -20.99 -2.85
CA GLU A 85 -3.75 -21.82 -3.92
C GLU A 85 -3.12 -20.97 -5.02
N ARG A 86 -3.66 -19.75 -5.23
CA ARG A 86 -3.21 -18.85 -6.29
C ARG A 86 -2.25 -17.76 -5.80
N HIS A 87 -2.43 -17.23 -4.59
CA HIS A 87 -1.68 -16.07 -4.10
C HIS A 87 -0.54 -16.50 -3.16
N PRO A 88 0.73 -16.47 -3.61
CA PRO A 88 1.87 -16.70 -2.72
C PRO A 88 2.00 -15.51 -1.76
N LEU A 89 1.98 -15.75 -0.45
CA LEU A 89 2.16 -14.71 0.56
C LEU A 89 3.63 -14.64 0.99
N HIS A 90 4.25 -13.47 0.86
CA HIS A 90 5.69 -13.26 1.07
C HIS A 90 5.99 -12.61 2.42
N LEU A 91 5.53 -11.37 2.63
CA LEU A 91 5.70 -10.63 3.87
C LEU A 91 4.35 -10.31 4.51
N MET A 92 4.37 -10.16 5.83
CA MET A 92 3.23 -9.64 6.58
C MET A 92 3.53 -8.19 6.91
N VAL A 93 2.97 -7.26 6.15
CA VAL A 93 3.03 -5.83 6.51
C VAL A 93 2.10 -5.60 7.70
N LYS A 94 2.63 -5.09 8.82
CA LYS A 94 1.87 -4.83 10.05
C LYS A 94 1.42 -3.38 10.17
N ALA A 95 2.25 -2.44 9.71
CA ALA A 95 1.92 -1.02 9.81
C ALA A 95 2.64 -0.19 8.74
N VAL A 96 1.97 0.88 8.32
CA VAL A 96 2.60 2.01 7.62
C VAL A 96 3.23 2.92 8.66
N THR A 97 4.43 3.44 8.40
CA THR A 97 5.14 4.29 9.37
C THR A 97 5.42 5.69 8.79
N TYR A 98 5.52 6.68 9.68
CA TYR A 98 6.06 8.01 9.32
C TYR A 98 7.58 8.03 9.25
N HIS A 99 8.26 6.99 9.74
CA HIS A 99 9.72 6.91 9.72
C HIS A 99 10.21 6.87 8.28
N GLY A 100 11.12 7.79 7.91
CA GLY A 100 11.65 7.87 6.54
C GLY A 100 10.61 8.14 5.44
N MET A 101 9.39 8.57 5.79
CA MET A 101 8.35 8.87 4.82
C MET A 101 8.59 10.23 4.15
N GLU A 102 8.68 10.19 2.83
CA GLU A 102 8.83 11.36 1.97
C GLU A 102 7.77 11.35 0.88
N VAL A 103 7.17 12.50 0.59
CA VAL A 103 6.19 12.65 -0.50
C VAL A 103 6.45 13.98 -1.17
N ASP A 104 6.81 13.94 -2.45
CA ASP A 104 7.04 15.11 -3.30
C ASP A 104 6.12 15.02 -4.52
N PRO A 105 4.91 15.61 -4.46
CA PRO A 105 3.97 15.60 -5.58
C PRO A 105 4.47 16.35 -6.81
N THR A 106 5.44 17.26 -6.66
CA THR A 106 6.00 18.03 -7.77
C THR A 106 6.96 17.20 -8.61
N LYS A 107 7.66 16.26 -7.98
CA LYS A 107 8.48 15.24 -8.64
C LYS A 107 7.70 13.97 -8.97
N GLY A 108 6.51 13.81 -8.37
CA GLY A 108 5.71 12.62 -8.51
C GLY A 108 6.36 11.41 -7.84
N GLU A 109 6.99 11.61 -6.67
CA GLU A 109 7.73 10.56 -5.95
C GLU A 109 7.24 10.45 -4.49
N ALA A 110 7.17 9.22 -3.99
CA ALA A 110 6.89 8.94 -2.60
C ALA A 110 7.77 7.78 -2.10
N GLN A 111 8.29 7.91 -0.88
CA GLN A 111 8.98 6.86 -0.15
C GLN A 111 8.19 6.54 1.12
N VAL A 112 7.97 5.25 1.38
CA VAL A 112 7.21 4.77 2.54
C VAL A 112 7.94 3.59 3.15
N ILE A 113 8.03 3.56 4.48
CA ILE A 113 8.61 2.46 5.25
C ILE A 113 7.50 1.76 6.03
N PHE A 114 7.55 0.44 6.06
CA PHE A 114 6.59 -0.44 6.70
C PHE A 114 7.26 -1.27 7.79
N ASP A 115 6.50 -1.51 8.86
CA ASP A 115 6.81 -2.51 9.87
C ASP A 115 6.28 -3.88 9.41
N ILE A 116 7.06 -4.95 9.61
CA ILE A 116 6.72 -6.33 9.19
C ILE A 116 6.75 -7.31 10.36
#